data_AF-A0A2W5AB93-F1
#
_entry.id   AF-A0A2W5AB93-F1
#
_cell.length_a   1.000
_cell.length_b   1.000
_cell.length_c   1.000
_cell.angle_alpha   90.00
_cell.angle_beta   90.00
_cell.angle_gamma   90.00
#
_symmetry.space_group_name_H-M   'P 1'
#
loop_
_entity.id
_entity.type
_entity.pdbx_description
1 polymer ?
#
loop_
_entity_poly.entity_id
_entity_poly.type
_entity_poly.pdbx_seq_one_letter_code
_entity_poly.pdbx_strand_id
1 'polypeptide(L)'
;MANESEAMRHIRATLCARIDGIAAEIGHQNILRLCENVDLVRSTAEAHGLMPLAQLTRSLEAALAGGERGPMLLSYLDMMRAAASCDRSDRSAGESFAAAMSVRFAG
;
A
#
# COMPACT_ATOMS: atom_id res chain seq x y z
N MET A 1 9.66 -6.96 -26.65
CA MET A 1 9.72 -6.43 -25.27
C MET A 1 8.39 -5.79 -24.82
N ALA A 2 7.22 -6.24 -25.30
CA ALA A 2 5.91 -5.73 -24.85
C ALA A 2 5.38 -6.44 -23.59
N ASN A 3 5.82 -7.69 -23.36
CA ASN A 3 5.31 -8.57 -22.32
C ASN A 3 5.66 -8.12 -20.88
N GLU A 4 6.83 -7.49 -20.68
CA GLU A 4 7.29 -7.07 -19.35
C GLU A 4 6.49 -5.86 -18.82
N SER A 5 6.20 -4.88 -19.67
CA SER A 5 5.37 -3.72 -19.31
C SER A 5 3.91 -4.10 -19.09
N GLU A 6 3.39 -5.04 -19.87
CA GLU A 6 2.03 -5.57 -19.69
C GLU A 6 1.93 -6.41 -18.42
N ALA A 7 2.90 -7.27 -18.13
CA ALA A 7 2.99 -8.02 -16.89
C ALA A 7 3.06 -7.09 -15.67
N MET A 8 3.90 -6.05 -15.70
CA MET A 8 3.98 -5.06 -14.63
C MET A 8 2.65 -4.31 -14.45
N ARG A 9 1.97 -3.96 -15.54
CA ARG A 9 0.65 -3.33 -15.48
C ARG A 9 -0.39 -4.26 -14.85
N HIS A 10 -0.33 -5.54 -15.17
CA HIS A 10 -1.19 -6.55 -14.55
C HIS A 10 -0.93 -6.67 -13.04
N ILE A 11 0.33 -6.76 -12.63
CA ILE A 11 0.74 -6.80 -11.21
C ILE A 11 0.18 -5.58 -10.45
N ARG A 12 0.35 -4.38 -11.01
CA ARG A 12 -0.17 -3.14 -10.42
C ARG A 12 -1.69 -3.15 -10.30
N ALA A 13 -2.39 -3.61 -11.33
CA ALA A 13 -3.85 -3.74 -11.30
C ALA A 13 -4.32 -4.73 -10.22
N THR A 14 -3.63 -5.87 -10.08
CA THR A 14 -3.89 -6.85 -9.02
C THR A 14 -3.69 -6.25 -7.63
N LEU A 15 -2.61 -5.48 -7.43
CA LEU A 15 -2.33 -4.81 -6.17
C LEU A 15 -3.40 -3.76 -5.85
N CYS A 16 -3.79 -2.92 -6.82
CA CYS A 16 -4.87 -1.94 -6.66
C CYS A 16 -6.18 -2.63 -6.25
N ALA A 17 -6.60 -3.67 -6.98
CA ALA A 17 -7.83 -4.40 -6.66
C ALA A 17 -7.80 -5.00 -5.25
N ARG A 18 -6.63 -5.46 -4.80
CA ARG A 18 -6.45 -6.00 -3.46
C ARG A 18 -6.56 -4.92 -2.38
N ILE A 19 -5.91 -3.77 -2.59
CA ILE A 19 -6.00 -2.60 -1.68
C ILE A 19 -7.46 -2.13 -1.57
N ASP A 20 -8.17 -2.07 -2.70
CA ASP A 20 -9.58 -1.69 -2.74
C ASP A 20 -10.47 -2.66 -1.96
N GLY A 21 -10.22 -3.97 -2.10
CA GLY A 21 -10.92 -4.99 -1.33
C GLY A 21 -10.64 -4.90 0.18
N ILE A 22 -9.41 -4.54 0.58
CA ILE A 22 -9.09 -4.28 1.98
C ILE A 22 -9.87 -3.05 2.48
N ALA A 23 -9.87 -1.95 1.72
CA ALA A 23 -10.55 -0.71 2.09
C ALA A 23 -12.07 -0.89 2.22
N ALA A 24 -12.69 -1.65 1.33
CA ALA A 24 -14.12 -1.94 1.37
C ALA A 24 -14.52 -2.72 2.63
N GLU A 25 -13.66 -3.62 3.09
CA GLU A 25 -13.96 -4.55 4.19
C GLU A 25 -13.37 -4.12 5.53
N ILE A 26 -12.63 -3.00 5.61
CA ILE A 26 -11.81 -2.67 6.78
C ILE A 26 -12.60 -2.50 8.09
N GLY A 27 -13.89 -2.12 8.00
CA GLY A 27 -14.80 -2.03 9.15
C GLY A 27 -15.34 -3.38 9.64
N HIS A 28 -15.18 -4.44 8.86
CA HIS A 28 -15.74 -5.77 9.11
C HIS A 28 -14.68 -6.88 9.19
N GLN A 29 -13.43 -6.61 8.77
CA GLN A 29 -12.36 -7.60 8.82
C GLN A 29 -11.81 -7.83 10.23
N ASN A 30 -11.50 -9.10 10.51
CA ASN A 30 -10.65 -9.47 11.63
C ASN A 30 -9.23 -8.90 11.42
N ILE A 31 -8.63 -8.38 12.49
CA ILE A 31 -7.28 -7.81 12.47
C ILE A 31 -6.21 -8.76 11.90
N LEU A 32 -6.29 -10.06 12.19
CA LEU A 32 -5.32 -11.04 11.67
C LEU A 32 -5.38 -11.11 10.14
N ARG A 33 -6.60 -11.13 9.59
CA ARG A 33 -6.83 -11.13 8.15
C ARG A 33 -6.39 -9.83 7.49
N LEU A 34 -6.55 -8.70 8.19
CA LEU A 34 -6.03 -7.42 7.72
C LEU A 34 -4.49 -7.45 7.64
N CYS A 35 -3.81 -7.90 8.69
CA CYS A 35 -2.35 -8.05 8.69
C CYS A 35 -1.87 -8.98 7.57
N GLU A 36 -2.47 -10.16 7.41
CA GLU A 36 -2.14 -11.08 6.31
C GLU A 36 -2.32 -10.45 4.92
N ASN A 37 -3.38 -9.66 4.75
CA ASN A 37 -3.63 -9.00 3.48
C ASN A 37 -2.60 -7.91 3.16
N VAL A 38 -2.23 -7.14 4.18
CA VAL A 38 -1.21 -6.09 4.13
C VAL A 38 0.17 -6.71 3.85
N ASP A 39 0.55 -7.78 4.54
CA ASP A 39 1.80 -8.52 4.32
C ASP A 39 1.94 -9.05 2.89
N LEU A 40 0.86 -9.58 2.32
CA LEU A 40 0.83 -10.07 0.94
C LEU A 40 1.01 -8.94 -0.08
N VAL A 41 0.42 -7.77 0.17
CA VAL A 41 0.64 -6.57 -0.66
C VAL A 41 2.12 -6.16 -0.59
N ARG A 42 2.72 -6.14 0.61
CA ARG A 42 4.14 -5.82 0.79
C ARG A 42 5.04 -6.79 0.06
N SER A 43 4.85 -8.10 0.27
CA SER A 43 5.68 -9.15 -0.34
C SER A 43 5.64 -9.07 -1.88
N THR A 44 4.45 -8.87 -2.45
CA THR A 44 4.29 -8.71 -3.90
C THR A 44 4.95 -7.42 -4.40
N ALA A 45 4.79 -6.31 -3.67
CA ALA A 45 5.43 -5.05 -4.02
C ALA A 45 6.96 -5.17 -4.01
N GLU A 46 7.53 -5.84 -3.01
CA GLU A 46 8.98 -6.09 -2.90
C GLU A 46 9.50 -6.95 -4.04
N ALA A 47 8.80 -8.04 -4.36
CA ALA A 47 9.16 -8.95 -5.46
C ALA A 47 9.21 -8.25 -6.83
N HIS A 48 8.46 -7.16 -7.00
CA HIS A 48 8.34 -6.42 -8.26
C HIS A 48 9.00 -5.03 -8.24
N GLY A 49 9.80 -4.72 -7.21
CA GLY A 49 10.54 -3.45 -7.15
C GLY A 49 9.66 -2.22 -6.87
N LEU A 50 8.42 -2.39 -6.42
CA LEU A 50 7.48 -1.32 -6.09
C LEU A 50 7.76 -0.75 -4.69
N MET A 51 8.95 -0.17 -4.52
CA MET A 51 9.48 0.28 -3.23
C MET A 51 8.58 1.30 -2.49
N PRO A 52 7.96 2.30 -3.15
CA PRO A 52 7.07 3.23 -2.48
C PRO A 52 5.88 2.52 -1.82
N LEU A 53 5.28 1.55 -2.52
CA LEU A 53 4.18 0.76 -1.99
C LEU A 53 4.65 -0.11 -0.81
N ALA A 54 5.76 -0.83 -0.95
CA ALA A 54 6.31 -1.66 0.12
C ALA A 54 6.60 -0.85 1.39
N GLN A 55 7.10 0.38 1.26
CA GLN A 55 7.37 1.26 2.39
C GLN A 55 6.08 1.73 3.09
N LEU A 56 5.07 2.15 2.33
CA LEU A 56 3.75 2.52 2.89
C LEU A 56 3.10 1.34 3.63
N THR A 57 3.25 0.14 3.07
CA THR A 57 2.71 -1.09 3.66
C THR A 57 3.37 -1.38 5.01
N ARG A 58 4.69 -1.24 5.13
CA ARG A 58 5.41 -1.35 6.41
C ARG A 58 4.97 -0.32 7.45
N SER A 59 4.74 0.92 7.03
CA SER A 59 4.23 1.96 7.93
C SER A 59 2.83 1.63 8.44
N LEU A 60 1.97 1.05 7.58
CA LEU A 60 0.66 0.55 7.99
C LEU A 60 0.77 -0.63 8.98
N GLU A 61 1.65 -1.60 8.71
CA GLU A 61 1.93 -2.73 9.64
C GLU A 61 2.34 -2.22 11.03
N ALA A 62 3.24 -1.23 11.08
CA ALA A 62 3.67 -0.61 12.34
C ALA A 62 2.52 0.09 13.07
N ALA A 63 1.68 0.84 12.34
CA ALA A 63 0.49 1.48 12.91
C ALA A 63 -0.51 0.44 13.46
N LEU A 64 -0.75 -0.65 12.71
CA LEU A 64 -1.63 -1.74 13.14
C LEU A 64 -1.13 -2.42 14.41
N ALA A 65 0.19 -2.63 14.52
CA ALA A 65 0.86 -3.18 15.69
C ALA A 65 0.80 -2.23 16.91
N GLY A 66 0.84 -0.91 16.66
CA GLY A 66 0.61 0.13 17.66
C GLY A 66 -0.84 0.25 18.14
N GLY A 67 -1.78 -0.46 17.52
CA GLY A 67 -3.20 -0.45 17.87
C GLY A 67 -4.02 0.60 17.12
N GLU A 68 -3.46 1.25 16.10
CA GLU A 68 -4.19 2.21 15.26
C GLU A 68 -5.37 1.54 14.55
N ARG A 69 -6.53 2.22 14.56
CA ARG A 69 -7.78 1.74 13.97
C ARG A 69 -8.57 2.90 13.36
N GLY A 70 -9.54 2.56 12.50
CA GLY A 70 -10.50 3.52 12.00
C GLY A 70 -9.99 4.39 10.85
N PRO A 71 -10.41 5.67 10.74
CA PRO A 71 -10.21 6.51 9.55
C PRO A 71 -8.76 6.69 9.09
N MET A 72 -7.81 6.59 10.03
CA MET A 72 -6.38 6.61 9.71
C MET A 72 -6.01 5.48 8.73
N LEU A 73 -6.54 4.28 8.92
CA LEU A 73 -6.23 3.13 8.06
C LEU A 73 -6.72 3.35 6.62
N LEU A 74 -7.87 4.01 6.44
CA LEU A 74 -8.36 4.39 5.10
C LEU A 74 -7.40 5.35 4.40
N SER A 75 -6.84 6.32 5.13
CA SER A 75 -5.84 7.24 4.59
C SER A 75 -4.56 6.52 4.14
N TYR A 76 -4.10 5.53 4.90
CA TYR A 76 -2.99 4.66 4.49
C TYR A 76 -3.32 3.89 3.20
N LEU A 77 -4.52 3.30 3.11
CA LEU A 77 -4.95 2.52 1.95
C LEU A 77 -5.10 3.37 0.69
N ASP A 78 -5.61 4.60 0.80
CA ASP A 78 -5.68 5.55 -0.32
C ASP A 78 -4.28 5.88 -0.86
N MET A 79 -3.30 6.09 0.03
CA MET A 79 -1.92 6.35 -0.36
C MET A 79 -1.24 5.12 -0.95
N MET A 80 -1.50 3.92 -0.41
CA MET A 80 -1.05 2.66 -0.99
C MET A 80 -1.61 2.48 -2.41
N ARG A 81 -2.90 2.79 -2.62
CA ARG A 81 -3.53 2.73 -3.95
C ARG A 81 -2.87 3.69 -4.93
N ALA A 82 -2.60 4.93 -4.50
CA ALA A 82 -1.91 5.91 -5.32
C ALA A 82 -0.47 5.48 -5.68
N ALA A 83 0.26 4.86 -4.74
CA ALA A 83 1.59 4.32 -5.00
C ALA A 83 1.56 3.11 -5.96
N ALA A 84 0.56 2.23 -5.83
CA ALA A 84 0.39 1.07 -6.71
C ALA A 84 0.07 1.46 -8.16
N SER A 85 -0.71 2.54 -8.36
CA SER A 85 -1.06 3.05 -9.69
C SER A 85 -0.01 3.98 -10.30
N CYS A 86 0.96 4.46 -9.52
CA CYS A 86 2.00 5.36 -10.01
C CYS A 86 3.05 4.61 -10.84
N ASP A 87 3.23 5.00 -12.11
CA ASP A 87 4.27 4.43 -12.98
C ASP A 87 5.69 4.64 -12.42
N ARG A 88 5.90 5.71 -11.64
CA ARG A 88 7.16 5.96 -10.95
C ARG A 88 7.24 5.15 -9.65
N SER A 89 8.17 4.19 -9.64
CA SER A 89 8.46 3.31 -8.50
C SER A 89 9.83 3.58 -7.88
N ASP A 90 10.47 4.70 -8.25
CA ASP A 90 11.80 5.09 -7.77
C ASP A 90 11.77 5.57 -6.30
N ARG A 91 12.96 5.62 -5.68
CA ARG A 91 13.13 6.05 -4.28
C ARG A 91 12.56 7.45 -4.01
N SER A 92 12.66 8.35 -5.00
CA SER A 92 12.14 9.73 -4.91
C SER A 92 10.62 9.77 -4.79
N ALA A 93 9.90 8.87 -5.48
CA ALA A 93 8.47 8.72 -5.28
C ALA A 93 8.16 8.25 -3.84
N GLY A 94 8.92 7.30 -3.30
CA GLY A 94 8.79 6.82 -1.93
C GLY A 94 8.95 7.92 -0.87
N GLU A 95 9.96 8.78 -1.01
CA GLU A 95 10.19 9.93 -0.13
C GLU A 95 9.04 10.96 -0.20
N SER A 96 8.47 11.15 -1.39
CA SER A 96 7.33 12.07 -1.60
C SER A 96 6.07 11.56 -0.90
N PHE A 97 5.80 10.25 -0.97
CA PHE A 97 4.69 9.63 -0.21
C PHE A 97 4.94 9.69 1.30
N ALA A 98 6.17 9.43 1.76
CA ALA A 98 6.52 9.54 3.17
C ALA A 98 6.34 10.97 3.71
N ALA A 99 6.75 11.99 2.96
CA ALA A 99 6.53 13.39 3.32
C ALA A 99 5.02 13.72 3.39
N ALA A 100 4.24 13.25 2.42
CA ALA A 100 2.79 13.46 2.40
C ALA A 100 2.06 12.78 3.58
N MET A 101 2.58 11.65 4.08
CA MET A 101 2.12 10.99 5.29
C MET A 101 2.43 11.83 6.53
N SER A 102 3.68 12.28 6.69
CA SER A 102 4.09 13.09 7.84
C SER A 102 3.24 14.36 7.98
N VAL A 103 2.91 15.03 6.87
CA VAL A 103 2.02 16.21 6.88
C VAL A 103 0.60 15.86 7.32
N ARG A 104 0.07 14.69 6.93
CA ARG A 104 -1.29 14.26 7.30
C ARG A 104 -1.42 13.79 8.74
N PHE A 105 -0.34 13.27 9.32
CA PHE A 105 -0.35 12.70 10.68
C PHE A 105 0.25 13.60 11.75
N ALA A 106 0.93 14.69 11.38
CA ALA A 106 1.40 15.71 12.31
C ALA A 106 0.40 16.87 12.52
N GLY A 107 -0.79 16.78 11.92
CA GLY A 107 -1.88 17.76 12.05
C GLY A 107 -2.84 17.43 13.19
#